data_AF-W2QBU0-F1
#
_entry.id   AF-W2QBU0-F1
#
_cell.length_a   1.000
_cell.length_b   1.000
_cell.length_c   1.000
_cell.angle_alpha   90.00
_cell.angle_beta   90.00
_cell.angle_gamma   90.00
#
_symmetry.space_group_name_H-M   'P 1'
#
loop_
_entity.id
_entity.type
_entity.pdbx_description
1 polymer ?
#
loop_
_entity_poly.entity_id
_entity_poly.type
_entity_poly.pdbx_seq_one_letter_code
_entity_poly.pdbx_strand_id
1 'polypeptide(L)'
;MEAQTSHEKNRLQTIEQKVKDVEHKLNTRLPAQYRHVAAMVCGTKWRLLTFKPQDAASVVKKMRLELGAFDYRVKEQAELLTRYLIDLDGVLSYGDADIKNARKALVVFIQQLLPQADAFKERSAKLKQWLLHDDACQFRESILLDNC
;
A
#
# COMPACT_ATOMS: atom_id res chain seq x y z
N MET A 1 -17.55 2.46 -36.52
CA MET A 1 -17.58 2.95 -35.12
C MET A 1 -17.57 1.80 -34.11
N GLU A 2 -18.26 0.69 -34.36
CA GLU A 2 -18.34 -0.46 -33.42
C GLU A 2 -16.99 -1.06 -33.00
N ALA A 3 -16.02 -1.16 -33.93
CA ALA A 3 -14.69 -1.69 -33.64
C ALA A 3 -13.86 -0.79 -32.70
N GLN A 4 -14.11 0.53 -32.69
CA GLN A 4 -13.43 1.46 -31.78
C GLN A 4 -14.06 1.40 -30.38
N THR A 5 -15.38 1.30 -30.30
CA THR A 5 -16.09 1.14 -29.02
C THR A 5 -15.76 -0.18 -28.33
N SER A 6 -15.58 -1.28 -29.06
CA SER A 6 -15.18 -2.57 -28.47
C SER A 6 -13.74 -2.55 -27.95
N HIS A 7 -12.82 -1.90 -28.67
CA HIS A 7 -11.45 -1.68 -28.22
C HIS A 7 -11.39 -0.90 -26.89
N GLU A 8 -12.13 0.21 -26.78
CA GLU A 8 -12.17 1.00 -25.55
C GLU A 8 -12.83 0.25 -24.39
N LYS A 9 -13.86 -0.57 -24.64
CA LYS A 9 -14.45 -1.45 -23.62
C LYS A 9 -13.43 -2.47 -23.10
N ASN A 10 -12.66 -3.10 -23.99
CA ASN A 10 -11.62 -4.06 -23.59
C ASN A 10 -10.49 -3.39 -22.79
N ARG A 11 -10.09 -2.17 -23.17
CA ARG A 11 -9.13 -1.36 -22.39
C ARG A 11 -9.67 -1.06 -21.01
N LEU A 12 -10.93 -0.63 -20.91
CA LEU A 12 -11.58 -0.31 -19.64
C LEU A 12 -11.63 -1.54 -18.71
N GLN A 13 -12.03 -2.70 -19.23
CA GLN A 13 -12.03 -3.97 -18.47
C GLN A 13 -10.63 -4.37 -18.00
N THR A 14 -9.61 -4.15 -18.84
CA THR A 14 -8.22 -4.42 -18.47
C THR A 14 -7.76 -3.53 -17.32
N ILE A 15 -8.13 -2.23 -17.34
CA ILE A 15 -7.79 -1.31 -16.25
C ILE A 15 -8.58 -1.71 -14.99
N GLU A 16 -9.86 -2.04 -15.11
CA GLU A 16 -10.68 -2.50 -13.99
C GLU A 16 -10.07 -3.71 -13.29
N GLN A 17 -9.61 -4.71 -14.06
CA GLN A 17 -8.97 -5.89 -13.49
C GLN A 17 -7.68 -5.53 -12.75
N LYS A 18 -6.85 -4.64 -13.30
CA LYS A 18 -5.62 -4.18 -12.65
C LYS A 18 -5.90 -3.41 -11.37
N VAL A 19 -6.96 -2.60 -11.32
CA VAL A 19 -7.37 -1.87 -10.12
C VAL A 19 -7.85 -2.85 -9.04
N LYS A 20 -8.62 -3.89 -9.40
CA LYS A 20 -9.02 -4.96 -8.48
C LYS A 20 -7.82 -5.75 -7.94
N ASP A 21 -6.80 -5.98 -8.75
CA ASP A 21 -5.57 -6.62 -8.28
C ASP A 21 -4.83 -5.77 -7.25
N VAL A 22 -4.82 -4.44 -7.43
CA VAL A 22 -4.22 -3.50 -6.45
C VAL A 22 -5.06 -3.43 -5.17
N GLU A 23 -6.39 -3.36 -5.29
CA GLU A 23 -7.31 -3.46 -4.14
C GLU A 23 -7.04 -4.75 -3.34
N HIS A 24 -6.98 -5.89 -4.02
CA HIS A 24 -6.73 -7.17 -3.36
C HIS A 24 -5.40 -7.14 -2.59
N LYS A 25 -4.33 -6.60 -3.21
CA LYS A 25 -3.04 -6.45 -2.53
C LYS A 25 -3.14 -5.54 -1.30
N LEU A 26 -3.84 -4.41 -1.40
CA LEU A 26 -4.06 -3.46 -0.30
C LEU A 26 -4.85 -4.09 0.85
N ASN A 27 -5.87 -4.89 0.55
CA ASN A 27 -6.77 -5.45 1.56
C ASN A 27 -6.27 -6.74 2.22
N THR A 28 -5.54 -7.59 1.49
CA THR A 28 -5.13 -8.91 2.02
C THR A 28 -3.64 -8.98 2.32
N ARG A 29 -2.81 -8.57 1.36
CA ARG A 29 -1.38 -8.85 1.38
C ARG A 29 -0.59 -7.82 2.18
N LEU A 30 -0.90 -6.53 2.03
CA LEU A 30 -0.25 -5.44 2.74
C LEU A 30 -0.44 -5.49 4.27
N PRO A 31 -1.64 -5.76 4.82
CA PRO A 31 -1.83 -5.91 6.26
C PRO A 31 -1.03 -7.08 6.84
N ALA A 32 -0.99 -8.22 6.13
CA ALA A 32 -0.22 -9.39 6.56
C ALA A 32 1.28 -9.09 6.60
N GLN A 33 1.81 -8.44 5.56
CA GLN A 33 3.21 -8.00 5.53
C GLN A 33 3.51 -6.98 6.62
N TYR A 34 2.61 -6.01 6.84
CA TYR A 34 2.72 -5.03 7.91
C TYR A 34 2.83 -5.70 9.28
N ARG A 35 1.92 -6.64 9.60
CA ARG A 35 1.95 -7.39 10.88
C ARG A 35 3.26 -8.14 11.06
N HIS A 36 3.76 -8.80 10.01
CA HIS A 36 5.03 -9.51 10.06
C HIS A 36 6.21 -8.56 10.33
N VAL A 37 6.31 -7.47 9.59
CA VAL A 37 7.36 -6.46 9.77
C VAL A 37 7.25 -5.82 11.15
N ALA A 38 6.04 -5.49 11.62
CA ALA A 38 5.81 -4.92 12.94
C ALA A 38 6.27 -5.87 14.06
N ALA A 39 5.94 -7.16 13.98
CA ALA A 39 6.41 -8.17 14.93
C ALA A 39 7.95 -8.27 14.93
N MET A 40 8.57 -8.25 13.75
CA MET A 40 10.03 -8.27 13.61
C MET A 40 10.70 -7.02 14.21
N VAL A 41 10.15 -5.82 14.00
CA VAL A 41 10.65 -4.59 14.64
C VAL A 41 10.52 -4.68 16.15
N CYS A 42 9.36 -5.13 16.67
CA CYS A 42 9.13 -5.28 18.11
C CYS A 42 10.10 -6.28 18.75
N GLY A 43 10.26 -7.46 18.15
CA GLY A 43 11.19 -8.48 18.63
C GLY A 43 12.65 -8.01 18.58
N THR A 44 13.02 -7.28 17.53
CA THR A 44 14.34 -6.68 17.40
C THR A 44 14.58 -5.63 18.48
N LYS A 45 13.63 -4.71 18.70
CA LYS A 45 13.76 -3.68 19.73
C LYS A 45 13.86 -4.28 21.12
N TRP A 46 13.01 -5.25 21.45
CA TRP A 46 13.08 -5.98 22.71
C TRP A 46 14.45 -6.63 22.90
N ARG A 47 14.95 -7.34 21.88
CA ARG A 47 16.28 -7.96 21.92
C ARG A 47 17.41 -6.95 22.16
N LEU A 48 17.35 -5.78 21.52
CA LEU A 48 18.35 -4.72 21.68
C LEU A 48 18.38 -4.17 23.11
N LEU A 49 17.21 -3.95 23.70
CA LEU A 49 17.07 -3.41 25.06
C LEU A 49 17.44 -4.43 26.14
N THR A 50 17.01 -5.69 25.98
CA THR A 50 17.22 -6.73 26.98
C THR A 50 18.65 -7.27 26.98
N PHE A 51 19.23 -7.51 25.81
CA PHE A 51 20.50 -8.24 25.70
C PHE A 51 21.70 -7.37 25.30
N LYS A 52 21.48 -6.13 24.83
CA LYS A 52 22.53 -5.20 24.35
C LYS A 52 23.62 -5.92 23.52
N PRO A 53 23.24 -6.61 22.43
CA PRO A 53 24.18 -7.40 21.65
C PRO A 53 25.28 -6.50 21.07
N GLN A 54 26.52 -7.01 20.99
CA GLN A 54 27.65 -6.31 20.36
C GLN A 54 27.34 -5.92 18.90
N ASP A 55 26.52 -6.73 18.21
CA ASP A 55 26.13 -6.53 16.81
C ASP A 55 24.87 -5.65 16.62
N ALA A 56 24.45 -4.89 17.63
CA ALA A 56 23.23 -4.07 17.61
C ALA A 56 23.09 -3.23 16.32
N ALA A 57 24.18 -2.59 15.87
CA ALA A 57 24.18 -1.76 14.68
C ALA A 57 23.84 -2.56 13.39
N SER A 58 24.34 -3.79 13.27
CA SER A 58 24.09 -4.64 12.11
C SER A 58 22.63 -5.10 12.04
N VAL A 59 22.04 -5.42 13.20
CA VAL A 59 20.64 -5.85 13.34
C VAL A 59 19.70 -4.70 12.98
N VAL A 60 19.96 -3.50 13.51
CA VAL A 60 19.18 -2.30 13.16
C VAL A 60 19.30 -1.98 11.67
N LYS A 61 20.49 -2.10 11.07
CA LYS A 61 20.70 -1.87 9.64
C LYS A 61 19.87 -2.85 8.79
N LYS A 62 19.88 -4.14 9.14
CA LYS A 62 19.05 -5.15 8.46
C LYS A 62 17.56 -4.81 8.57
N MET A 63 17.09 -4.46 9.76
CA MET A 63 15.68 -4.12 9.97
C MET A 63 15.25 -2.87 9.20
N ARG A 64 16.14 -1.86 9.09
CA ARG A 64 15.89 -0.66 8.27
C ARG A 64 15.76 -0.98 6.78
N LEU A 65 16.53 -1.95 6.27
CA LEU A 65 16.44 -2.37 4.87
C LEU A 65 15.09 -3.07 4.58
N GLU A 66 14.67 -3.97 5.47
CA GLU A 66 13.37 -4.65 5.35
C GLU A 66 12.20 -3.66 5.42
N LEU A 67 12.25 -2.69 6.34
CA LEU A 67 11.27 -1.60 6.41
C LEU A 67 11.28 -0.73 5.15
N GLY A 68 12.46 -0.45 4.59
CA GLY A 68 12.60 0.29 3.34
C GLY A 68 11.99 -0.45 2.15
N ALA A 69 12.19 -1.77 2.07
CA ALA A 69 11.58 -2.60 1.04
C ALA A 69 10.05 -2.64 1.17
N PHE A 70 9.53 -2.69 2.40
CA PHE A 70 8.08 -2.59 2.64
C PHE A 70 7.52 -1.22 2.24
N ASP A 71 8.15 -0.13 2.66
CA ASP A 71 7.76 1.24 2.31
C ASP A 71 7.75 1.46 0.79
N TYR A 72 8.74 0.91 0.08
CA TYR A 72 8.78 0.94 -1.38
C TYR A 72 7.56 0.23 -1.99
N ARG A 73 7.21 -0.98 -1.54
CA ARG A 73 6.06 -1.74 -2.05
C ARG A 73 4.72 -1.03 -1.81
N VAL A 74 4.57 -0.36 -0.67
CA VAL A 74 3.37 0.44 -0.36
C VAL A 74 3.25 1.61 -1.34
N LYS A 75 4.34 2.36 -1.53
CA LYS A 75 4.39 3.51 -2.45
C LYS A 75 4.15 3.10 -3.89
N GLU A 76 4.66 1.96 -4.31
CA GLU A 76 4.40 1.38 -5.63
C GLU A 76 2.90 1.16 -5.88
N GLN A 77 2.12 0.72 -4.88
CA GLN A 77 0.67 0.57 -5.07
C GLN A 77 -0.03 1.92 -5.27
N ALA A 78 0.37 2.96 -4.53
CA ALA A 78 -0.18 4.31 -4.70
C ALA A 78 0.17 4.92 -6.06
N GLU A 79 1.40 4.68 -6.54
CA GLU A 79 1.83 5.10 -7.87
C GLU A 79 1.04 4.38 -8.98
N LEU A 80 0.84 3.06 -8.85
CA LEU A 80 0.04 2.28 -9.80
C LEU A 80 -1.42 2.78 -9.88
N LEU A 81 -2.05 3.07 -8.74
CA LEU A 81 -3.39 3.67 -8.71
C LEU A 81 -3.42 5.01 -9.45
N THR A 82 -2.42 5.86 -9.21
CA THR A 82 -2.30 7.17 -9.88
C THR A 82 -2.11 7.01 -11.40
N ARG A 83 -1.31 6.03 -11.82
CA ARG A 83 -1.12 5.70 -13.24
C ARG A 83 -2.42 5.22 -13.89
N TYR A 84 -3.21 4.42 -13.20
CA TYR A 84 -4.51 3.97 -13.74
C TYR A 84 -5.54 5.10 -13.84
N LEU A 85 -5.48 6.13 -13.00
CA LEU A 85 -6.28 7.35 -13.20
C LEU A 85 -5.91 8.04 -14.51
N ILE A 86 -4.61 8.21 -14.78
CA ILE A 86 -4.13 8.83 -16.02
C ILE A 86 -4.53 7.97 -17.23
N ASP A 87 -4.38 6.65 -17.14
CA ASP A 87 -4.79 5.73 -18.21
C ASP A 87 -6.31 5.81 -18.49
N LEU A 88 -7.13 6.03 -17.44
CA LEU A 88 -8.58 6.20 -17.57
C LEU A 88 -8.99 7.49 -18.25
N ASP A 89 -8.27 8.60 -17.99
CA ASP A 89 -8.51 9.86 -18.68
C ASP A 89 -8.32 9.72 -20.20
N GLY A 90 -7.45 8.79 -20.63
CA GLY A 90 -7.23 8.45 -22.04
C GLY A 90 -8.24 7.49 -22.68
N VAL A 91 -9.28 7.03 -21.96
CA VAL A 91 -10.33 6.17 -22.52
C VAL A 91 -11.45 7.01 -23.13
N LEU A 92 -11.71 6.84 -24.42
CA LEU A 92 -12.70 7.61 -25.16
C LEU A 92 -14.06 6.90 -25.15
N SER A 93 -15.13 7.64 -24.84
CA SER A 93 -16.48 7.07 -24.76
C SER A 93 -17.21 6.99 -26.10
N TYR A 94 -16.81 7.73 -27.14
CA TYR A 94 -17.46 7.76 -28.46
C TYR A 94 -19.01 7.90 -28.44
N GLY A 95 -19.56 8.54 -27.41
CA GLY A 95 -21.01 8.69 -27.20
C GLY A 95 -21.69 7.53 -26.45
N ASP A 96 -20.97 6.45 -26.14
CA ASP A 96 -21.45 5.33 -25.32
C ASP A 96 -21.55 5.75 -23.84
N ALA A 97 -22.77 5.72 -23.31
CA ALA A 97 -23.07 6.09 -21.93
C ALA A 97 -22.50 5.07 -20.92
N ASP A 98 -22.41 3.79 -21.28
CA ASP A 98 -21.92 2.73 -20.42
C ASP A 98 -20.41 2.89 -20.19
N ILE A 99 -19.65 3.18 -21.25
CA ILE A 99 -18.20 3.47 -21.13
C ILE A 99 -17.97 4.69 -20.23
N LYS A 100 -18.78 5.74 -20.41
CA LYS A 100 -18.68 6.96 -19.61
C LYS A 100 -18.99 6.69 -18.13
N ASN A 101 -20.04 5.92 -17.85
CA ASN A 101 -20.46 5.59 -16.48
C ASN A 101 -19.45 4.66 -15.80
N ALA A 102 -19.00 3.61 -16.48
CA ALA A 102 -18.00 2.68 -15.97
C ALA A 102 -16.65 3.38 -15.71
N ARG A 103 -16.20 4.28 -16.59
CA ARG A 103 -15.01 5.10 -16.34
C ARG A 103 -15.15 5.96 -15.09
N LYS A 104 -16.29 6.64 -14.91
CA LYS A 104 -16.56 7.45 -13.71
C LYS A 104 -16.57 6.60 -12.45
N ALA A 105 -17.22 5.44 -12.48
CA ALA A 105 -17.27 4.52 -11.35
C ALA A 105 -15.85 4.07 -10.96
N LEU A 106 -15.02 3.74 -11.95
CA LEU A 106 -13.65 3.31 -11.71
C LEU A 106 -12.74 4.43 -11.19
N VAL A 107 -12.93 5.68 -11.66
CA VAL A 107 -12.24 6.85 -11.10
C VAL A 107 -12.58 7.03 -9.63
N VAL A 108 -13.87 7.01 -9.27
CA VAL A 108 -14.32 7.12 -7.88
C VAL A 108 -13.73 5.99 -7.03
N PHE A 109 -13.71 4.78 -7.57
CA PHE A 109 -13.15 3.63 -6.87
C PHE A 109 -11.66 3.77 -6.60
N ILE A 110 -10.85 4.19 -7.59
CA ILE A 110 -9.43 4.44 -7.38
C ILE A 110 -9.21 5.57 -6.36
N GLN A 111 -10.02 6.63 -6.41
CA GLN A 111 -9.97 7.73 -5.44
C GLN A 111 -10.27 7.27 -4.00
N GLN A 112 -11.06 6.21 -3.81
CA GLN A 112 -11.29 5.59 -2.50
C GLN A 112 -10.13 4.71 -2.03
N LEU A 113 -9.34 4.14 -2.95
CA LEU A 113 -8.20 3.28 -2.64
C LEU A 113 -6.93 4.08 -2.31
N LEU A 114 -6.74 5.25 -2.91
CA LEU A 114 -5.57 6.12 -2.67
C LEU A 114 -5.36 6.46 -1.18
N PRO A 115 -6.38 6.91 -0.43
CA PRO A 115 -6.25 7.16 1.01
C PRO A 115 -5.84 5.92 1.81
N GLN A 116 -6.25 4.72 1.38
CA GLN A 116 -5.88 3.48 2.06
C GLN A 116 -4.39 3.18 1.86
N ALA A 117 -3.87 3.39 0.65
CA ALA A 117 -2.44 3.26 0.37
C ALA A 117 -1.62 4.29 1.15
N ASP A 118 -2.10 5.53 1.27
CA ASP A 118 -1.46 6.58 2.06
C ASP A 118 -1.47 6.26 3.57
N ALA A 119 -2.54 5.68 4.10
CA ALA A 119 -2.59 5.22 5.48
C ALA A 119 -1.53 4.15 5.78
N PHE A 120 -1.28 3.21 4.86
CA PHE A 120 -0.19 2.23 5.01
C PHE A 120 1.20 2.90 4.98
N LYS A 121 1.38 3.94 4.17
CA LYS A 121 2.63 4.71 4.11
C LYS A 121 2.87 5.43 5.43
N GLU A 122 1.84 6.04 6.01
CA GLU A 122 1.93 6.67 7.33
C GLU A 122 2.26 5.65 8.43
N ARG A 123 1.57 4.50 8.43
CA ARG A 123 1.83 3.40 9.38
C ARG A 123 3.27 2.87 9.26
N SER A 124 3.81 2.75 8.04
CA SER A 124 5.21 2.36 7.79
C SER A 124 6.20 3.40 8.33
N ALA A 125 5.91 4.70 8.10
CA ALA A 125 6.74 5.79 8.60
C ALA A 125 6.79 5.82 10.14
N LYS A 126 5.64 5.62 10.80
CA LYS A 126 5.56 5.49 12.26
C LYS A 126 6.43 4.33 12.78
N LEU A 127 6.39 3.18 12.12
CA LEU A 127 7.23 2.02 12.44
C LEU A 127 8.73 2.30 12.31
N LYS A 128 9.11 3.02 11.25
CA LYS A 128 10.49 3.44 11.03
C LYS A 128 10.95 4.41 12.12
N GLN A 129 10.13 5.39 12.48
CA GLN A 129 10.43 6.32 13.57
C GLN A 129 10.55 5.59 14.92
N TRP A 130 9.70 4.61 15.17
CA TRP A 130 9.74 3.83 16.42
C TRP A 130 10.98 2.93 16.55
N LEU A 131 11.50 2.41 15.44
CA LEU A 131 12.79 1.70 15.44
C LEU A 131 13.98 2.64 15.73
N LEU A 132 13.85 3.93 15.43
CA LEU A 132 14.91 4.93 15.61
C LEU A 132 14.92 5.54 17.02
N HIS A 133 13.78 5.64 17.67
CA HIS A 133 13.65 6.17 19.03
C HIS A 133 13.81 5.06 20.10
N ASP A 134 14.52 5.35 21.20
CA ASP A 134 14.78 4.40 22.29
C ASP A 134 13.53 4.04 23.13
N ASP A 135 12.40 4.73 22.94
CA ASP A 135 11.21 4.55 23.78
C ASP A 135 10.41 3.28 23.39
N ALA A 136 10.62 2.22 24.18
CA ALA A 136 10.09 0.88 23.91
C ALA A 136 8.61 0.68 24.23
N CYS A 137 8.01 1.52 25.08
CA CYS A 137 6.73 1.20 25.73
C CYS A 137 5.47 1.59 24.93
N GLN A 138 5.51 2.58 24.03
CA GLN A 138 4.28 3.14 23.44
C GLN A 138 3.67 2.38 22.25
N PHE A 139 4.40 1.45 21.62
CA PHE A 139 3.93 0.85 20.35
C PHE A 139 2.98 -0.34 20.52
N ARG A 140 3.00 -1.01 21.68
CA ARG A 140 2.16 -2.19 21.94
C ARG A 140 0.67 -1.83 22.00
N GLU A 141 0.32 -0.66 22.53
CA GLU A 141 -1.05 -0.15 22.56
C GLU A 141 -1.56 0.25 21.17
N SER A 142 -0.73 0.88 20.34
CA SER A 142 -1.15 1.32 18.99
C SER A 142 -1.40 0.15 18.03
N ILE A 143 -0.62 -0.95 18.08
CA ILE A 143 -0.87 -2.14 17.24
C ILE A 143 -2.14 -2.87 17.67
N LEU A 144 -2.41 -2.92 18.97
CA LEU A 144 -3.58 -3.62 19.50
C LEU A 144 -4.88 -2.85 19.21
N LEU A 145 -4.84 -1.51 19.26
CA LEU A 145 -6.00 -0.66 18.94
C LEU A 145 -6.36 -0.64 17.45
N ASP A 146 -5.40 -0.79 16.53
CA ASP A 146 -5.67 -0.90 15.09
C ASP A 146 -6.32 -2.26 14.67
N ASN A 147 -6.56 -3.18 15.62
CA ASN A 147 -7.25 -4.47 15.38
C ASN A 147 -8.57 -4.63 16.18
N CYS A 148 -9.10 -3.57 16.78
CA CYS A 148 -10.46 -3.55 17.37
C CYS A 148 -11.42 -2.72 16.52
#